data_AF-A0A9Q0BWH7-F1
#
_entry.id   AF-A0A9Q0BWH7-F1
#
_cell.length_a   1.000
_cell.length_b   1.000
_cell.length_c   1.000
_cell.angle_alpha   90.00
_cell.angle_beta   90.00
_cell.angle_gamma   90.00
#
_symmetry.space_group_name_H-M   'P 1'
#
loop_
_entity.id
_entity.type
_entity.pdbx_description
1 polymer ?
#
loop_
_entity_poly.entity_id
_entity_poly.type
_entity_poly.pdbx_seq_one_letter_code
_entity_poly.pdbx_strand_id
1 'polypeptide(L)'
;MPSWSRSRATGRGTSAWTGGEPLAQPNCLKLLEQLCDAGYEVSLETSGALDVSGVDGRVSKVVDLKTPGSGEVGRNLYANLDHLTPNDQVKFVICSREDYDWAVSKLIEYRLEQRAGEVLFSPSHGQVVPRELAEWIVADNLPVRFQLQLHKILWNDEPGH
;
A
#
# COMPACT_ATOMS: atom_id res chain seq x y z
N MET A 1 -19.45 -7.83 11.09
CA MET A 1 -18.49 -8.03 12.19
C MET A 1 -17.17 -8.42 11.54
N PRO A 2 -16.04 -7.74 11.81
CA PRO A 2 -14.76 -8.15 11.26
C PRO A 2 -14.40 -9.53 11.80
N SER A 3 -14.11 -10.48 10.93
CA SER A 3 -13.62 -11.81 11.29
C SER A 3 -12.13 -11.71 11.59
N TRP A 4 -11.74 -12.21 12.77
CA TRP A 4 -10.36 -12.23 13.22
C TRP A 4 -9.81 -13.66 13.07
N SER A 5 -8.86 -13.89 12.16
CA SER A 5 -8.08 -15.13 12.16
C SER A 5 -6.80 -14.91 12.98
N ARG A 6 -6.70 -15.57 14.14
CA ARG A 6 -5.43 -15.70 14.88
C ARG A 6 -4.71 -16.93 14.35
N SER A 7 -3.61 -16.77 13.62
CA SER A 7 -2.61 -17.83 13.53
C SER A 7 -1.64 -17.64 14.72
N ARG A 8 -1.61 -18.61 15.64
CA ARG A 8 -0.49 -18.74 16.59
C ARG A 8 0.62 -19.49 15.88
N ALA A 9 1.57 -18.76 15.30
CA ALA A 9 2.83 -19.34 14.90
C ALA A 9 3.84 -19.18 16.04
N THR A 10 4.32 -20.29 16.58
CA THR A 10 5.53 -20.34 17.41
C THR A 10 6.75 -20.07 16.51
N GLY A 11 7.08 -18.80 16.33
CA GLY A 11 8.13 -18.28 15.45
C GLY A 11 7.89 -16.78 15.24
N ARG A 12 8.92 -15.98 14.91
CA ARG A 12 8.75 -14.54 14.61
C ARG A 12 7.71 -14.40 13.50
N GLY A 13 6.50 -13.99 13.84
CA GLY A 13 5.39 -13.90 12.91
C GLY A 13 5.35 -12.53 12.26
N THR A 14 5.10 -12.49 10.96
CA THR A 14 4.73 -11.26 10.24
C THR A 14 3.23 -11.05 10.36
N SER A 15 2.78 -9.90 10.84
CA SER A 15 1.36 -9.54 10.91
C SER A 15 1.08 -8.36 9.98
N ALA A 16 0.19 -8.57 9.00
CA ALA A 16 -0.29 -7.53 8.09
C ALA A 16 -1.67 -7.05 8.54
N TRP A 17 -1.83 -5.73 8.67
CA TRP A 17 -3.10 -5.10 9.02
C TRP A 17 -3.72 -4.47 7.78
N THR A 18 -4.84 -5.06 7.34
CA THR A 18 -5.61 -4.68 6.14
C THR A 18 -7.12 -4.74 6.43
N GLY A 19 -7.95 -4.18 5.55
CA GLY A 19 -9.41 -4.10 5.71
C GLY A 19 -9.95 -2.73 5.26
N GLY A 20 -11.05 -2.25 5.86
CA GLY A 20 -11.34 -0.81 5.82
C GLY A 20 -10.15 0.01 6.36
N GLU A 21 -10.20 1.34 6.35
CA GLU A 21 -9.04 2.15 6.76
C GLU A 21 -8.57 1.84 8.20
N PRO A 22 -7.40 1.19 8.42
CA PRO A 22 -7.02 0.73 9.76
C PRO A 22 -6.80 1.89 10.73
N LEU A 23 -6.25 3.01 10.25
CA LEU A 23 -6.02 4.20 11.06
C LEU A 23 -7.32 4.89 11.52
N ALA A 24 -8.47 4.54 10.93
CA ALA A 24 -9.78 5.01 11.39
C ALA A 24 -10.27 4.26 12.64
N GLN A 25 -9.65 3.14 13.01
CA GLN A 25 -10.06 2.34 14.16
C GLN A 25 -9.50 2.90 15.47
N PRO A 26 -10.34 3.08 16.51
CA PRO A 26 -9.86 3.53 17.81
C PRO A 26 -8.90 2.47 18.38
N ASN A 27 -7.69 2.91 18.74
CA ASN A 27 -6.56 2.10 19.22
C ASN A 27 -5.69 1.40 18.17
N CYS A 28 -5.83 1.69 16.87
CA CYS A 28 -4.93 1.11 15.85
C CYS A 28 -3.45 1.31 16.20
N LEU A 29 -3.02 2.56 16.48
CA LEU A 29 -1.63 2.88 16.80
C LEU A 29 -1.11 2.12 18.02
N LYS A 30 -1.90 2.08 19.10
CA LYS A 30 -1.56 1.35 20.33
C LYS A 30 -1.38 -0.14 20.08
N LEU A 31 -2.19 -0.71 19.20
CA LEU A 31 -2.07 -2.13 18.85
C LEU A 31 -0.82 -2.43 18.02
N LEU A 32 -0.50 -1.56 17.06
CA LEU A 32 0.73 -1.69 16.26
C LEU A 32 1.99 -1.63 17.16
N GLU A 33 2.02 -0.69 18.11
CA GLU A 33 3.08 -0.57 19.11
C GLU A 33 3.21 -1.85 19.95
N GLN A 34 2.10 -2.36 20.50
CA GLN A 34 2.10 -3.58 21.32
C GLN A 34 2.57 -4.82 20.55
N LEU A 35 2.25 -4.93 19.26
CA LEU A 35 2.73 -6.02 18.42
C LEU A 35 4.25 -5.91 18.19
N CYS A 36 4.76 -4.70 17.95
CA CYS A 36 6.20 -4.48 17.85
C CYS A 36 6.92 -4.81 19.16
N ASP A 37 6.36 -4.44 20.31
CA ASP A 37 6.90 -4.74 21.64
C ASP A 37 6.91 -6.25 21.94
N ALA A 38 5.93 -6.98 21.40
CA ALA A 38 5.90 -8.44 21.47
C ALA A 38 6.86 -9.13 20.48
N GLY A 39 7.64 -8.36 19.72
CA GLY A 39 8.67 -8.86 18.80
C GLY A 39 8.16 -9.32 17.43
N TYR A 40 6.96 -8.90 17.04
CA TYR A 40 6.42 -9.16 15.70
C TYR A 40 6.97 -8.17 14.69
N GLU A 41 7.15 -8.63 13.45
CA GLU A 41 7.31 -7.74 12.30
C GLU A 41 5.92 -7.31 11.84
N VAL A 42 5.66 -6.01 11.84
CA VAL A 42 4.32 -5.46 11.62
C VAL A 42 4.30 -4.66 10.32
N SER A 43 3.32 -4.96 9.48
CA SER A 43 3.02 -4.20 8.27
C SER A 43 1.63 -3.58 8.35
N LEU A 44 1.53 -2.29 8.03
CA LEU A 44 0.29 -1.53 7.96
C LEU A 44 0.02 -1.14 6.50
N GLU A 45 -1.11 -1.58 5.94
CA GLU A 45 -1.59 -1.08 4.66
C GLU A 45 -2.67 0.00 4.90
N THR A 46 -2.48 1.19 4.34
CA THR A 46 -3.40 2.33 4.52
C THR A 46 -3.73 3.00 3.17
N SER A 47 -4.92 3.59 3.08
CA SER A 47 -5.36 4.33 1.88
C SER A 47 -4.63 5.66 1.66
N GLY A 48 -3.75 6.06 2.57
CA GLY A 48 -3.04 7.35 2.51
C GLY A 48 -3.92 8.57 2.83
N ALA A 49 -5.17 8.36 3.25
CA ALA A 49 -6.11 9.43 3.56
C ALA A 49 -6.02 9.95 5.01
N LEU A 50 -5.44 9.17 5.92
CA LEU A 50 -5.26 9.54 7.33
C LEU A 50 -3.78 9.73 7.66
N ASP A 51 -3.51 10.53 8.70
CA ASP A 51 -2.15 10.88 9.12
C ASP A 51 -1.38 9.65 9.63
N VAL A 52 -0.19 9.43 9.06
CA VAL A 52 0.72 8.34 9.46
C VAL A 52 1.83 8.77 10.42
N SER A 53 1.91 10.07 10.78
CA SER A 53 2.99 10.61 11.60
C SER A 53 3.11 9.95 12.99
N GLY A 54 2.00 9.44 13.52
CA GLY A 54 1.93 8.73 14.80
C GLY A 54 2.17 7.22 14.73
N VAL A 55 2.45 6.66 13.55
CA VAL A 55 2.75 5.23 13.40
C VAL A 55 4.17 4.94 13.93
N ASP A 56 4.30 3.92 14.77
CA ASP A 56 5.59 3.46 15.31
C ASP A 56 6.59 3.19 14.15
N GLY A 57 7.80 3.74 14.25
CA GLY A 57 8.82 3.63 13.20
C GLY A 57 9.29 2.20 12.90
N ARG A 58 9.00 1.23 13.77
CA ARG A 58 9.25 -0.21 13.53
C ARG A 58 8.25 -0.83 12.56
N VAL A 59 7.09 -0.21 12.34
CA VAL A 59 6.05 -0.68 11.43
C VAL A 59 6.41 -0.32 10.00
N SER A 60 6.40 -1.31 9.11
CA SER A 60 6.47 -1.08 7.66
C SER A 60 5.11 -0.61 7.15
N LYS A 61 5.06 0.53 6.48
CA LYS A 61 3.83 1.12 5.93
C LYS A 61 3.76 0.86 4.43
N VAL A 62 2.59 0.44 3.96
CA VAL A 62 2.23 0.44 2.54
C VAL A 62 1.17 1.52 2.36
N VAL A 63 1.58 2.68 1.82
CA VAL A 63 0.69 3.82 1.59
C VAL A 63 0.16 3.75 0.16
N ASP A 64 -1.14 3.53 0.00
CA ASP A 64 -1.81 3.49 -1.31
C ASP A 64 -2.17 4.91 -1.78
N LEU A 65 -1.39 5.47 -2.70
CA LEU A 65 -1.66 6.79 -3.25
C LEU A 65 -2.73 6.67 -4.35
N LYS A 66 -3.91 7.22 -4.06
CA LYS A 66 -5.09 7.07 -4.91
C LYS A 66 -4.94 7.81 -6.22
N THR A 67 -5.07 7.10 -7.33
CA THR A 67 -5.04 7.66 -8.68
C THR A 67 -6.36 8.37 -9.02
N PRO A 68 -6.40 9.28 -10.01
CA PRO A 68 -7.63 9.91 -10.47
C PRO A 68 -8.76 8.91 -10.82
N GLY A 69 -8.43 7.83 -11.54
CA GLY A 69 -9.38 6.80 -11.94
C GLY A 69 -10.03 6.01 -10.80
N SER A 70 -9.46 6.08 -9.58
CA SER A 70 -10.09 5.52 -8.37
C SER A 70 -11.29 6.34 -7.87
N GLY A 71 -11.42 7.60 -8.31
CA GLY A 71 -12.41 8.55 -7.78
C GLY A 71 -12.06 9.13 -6.40
N GLU A 72 -10.95 8.70 -5.79
CA GLU A 72 -10.58 9.04 -4.41
C GLU A 72 -9.26 9.85 -4.33
N VAL A 73 -8.73 10.33 -5.47
CA VAL A 73 -7.48 11.13 -5.52
C VAL A 73 -7.50 12.35 -4.59
N GLY A 74 -8.68 12.95 -4.38
CA GLY A 74 -8.86 14.09 -3.48
C GLY A 74 -8.73 13.76 -2.00
N ARG A 75 -8.71 12.47 -1.62
CA ARG A 75 -8.48 12.02 -0.24
C ARG A 75 -7.01 11.88 0.12
N ASN A 76 -6.10 11.90 -0.85
CA ASN A 76 -4.67 11.73 -0.58
C ASN A 76 -4.16 12.82 0.37
N LEU A 77 -3.64 12.42 1.53
CA LEU A 77 -2.93 13.32 2.44
C LEU A 77 -1.43 13.29 2.12
N TYR A 78 -1.00 14.16 1.22
CA TYR A 78 0.40 14.17 0.73
C TYR A 78 1.45 14.44 1.81
N ALA A 79 1.07 15.05 2.95
CA ALA A 79 1.96 15.20 4.11
C ALA A 79 2.48 13.85 4.63
N ASN A 80 1.75 12.75 4.40
CA ASN A 80 2.21 11.39 4.75
C ASN A 80 3.52 11.01 4.06
N LEU A 81 3.83 11.59 2.90
CA LEU A 81 5.05 11.29 2.14
C LEU A 81 6.33 11.79 2.85
N ASP A 82 6.20 12.73 3.79
CA ASP A 82 7.33 13.21 4.61
C ASP A 82 7.64 12.29 5.79
N HIS A 83 6.76 11.33 6.08
CA HIS A 83 6.89 10.35 7.15
C HIS A 83 7.27 8.94 6.64
N LEU A 84 7.59 8.83 5.35
CA LEU A 84 8.09 7.60 4.75
C LEU A 84 9.56 7.38 5.12
N THR A 85 9.91 6.10 5.21
CA THR A 85 11.26 5.61 5.45
C THR A 85 11.62 4.56 4.40
N PRO A 86 12.91 4.17 4.29
CA PRO A 86 13.31 3.07 3.41
C PRO A 86 12.67 1.71 3.74
N ASN A 87 12.00 1.56 4.89
CA ASN A 87 11.26 0.34 5.25
C ASN A 87 9.81 0.35 4.72
N ASP A 88 9.36 1.46 4.13
CA ASP A 88 8.00 1.66 3.68
C ASP A 88 7.87 1.51 2.17
N GLN A 89 6.63 1.42 1.70
CA GLN A 89 6.26 1.24 0.31
C GLN A 89 5.18 2.26 -0.06
N VAL A 90 5.27 2.80 -1.27
CA VAL A 90 4.16 3.55 -1.87
C VAL A 90 3.55 2.70 -2.97
N LYS A 91 2.23 2.52 -2.92
CA LYS A 91 1.50 1.72 -3.90
C LYS A 91 0.59 2.60 -4.73
N PHE A 92 0.52 2.31 -6.02
CA PHE A 92 -0.45 2.87 -6.95
C PHE A 92 -1.25 1.72 -7.55
N VAL A 93 -2.58 1.80 -7.43
CA VAL A 93 -3.50 0.97 -8.23
C VAL A 93 -3.85 1.74 -9.50
N ILE A 94 -3.36 1.26 -10.64
CA ILE A 94 -3.47 1.93 -11.94
C ILE A 94 -4.75 1.49 -12.64
N CYS A 95 -5.71 2.40 -12.83
CA CYS A 95 -7.01 2.11 -13.45
C CYS A 95 -7.06 2.38 -14.96
N SER A 96 -6.09 3.11 -15.51
CA SER A 96 -6.00 3.43 -16.94
C SER A 96 -4.59 3.88 -17.35
N ARG A 97 -4.39 4.22 -18.63
CA ARG A 97 -3.14 4.82 -19.09
C ARG A 97 -2.91 6.22 -18.51
N GLU A 98 -3.96 7.01 -18.36
CA GLU A 98 -3.90 8.34 -17.75
C GLU A 98 -3.50 8.26 -16.27
N ASP A 99 -3.99 7.25 -15.55
CA ASP A 99 -3.56 6.97 -14.18
C ASP A 99 -2.08 6.57 -14.11
N TYR A 100 -1.58 5.82 -15.08
CA TYR A 100 -0.16 5.49 -15.18
C TYR A 100 0.68 6.75 -15.37
N ASP A 101 0.37 7.58 -16.37
CA ASP A 101 1.12 8.80 -16.64
C ASP A 101 1.06 9.77 -15.44
N TRP A 102 -0.10 9.83 -14.76
CA TRP A 102 -0.24 10.57 -13.50
C TRP A 102 0.64 10.00 -12.38
N ALA A 103 0.66 8.68 -12.19
CA ALA A 103 1.49 8.03 -11.17
C ALA A 103 2.99 8.27 -11.42
N VAL A 104 3.43 8.23 -12.69
CA VAL A 104 4.79 8.60 -13.09
C VAL A 104 5.11 10.05 -12.72
N SER A 105 4.17 10.98 -12.96
CA SER A 105 4.37 12.38 -12.57
C SER A 105 4.57 12.53 -11.05
N LYS A 106 3.81 11.77 -10.24
CA LYS A 106 3.90 11.80 -8.77
C LYS A 106 5.16 11.14 -8.23
N LEU A 107 5.58 10.03 -8.82
CA LEU A 107 6.87 9.39 -8.56
C LEU A 107 8.00 10.42 -8.66
N ILE A 108 8.04 11.17 -9.76
CA ILE A 108 9.08 12.18 -10.03
C ILE A 108 8.92 13.41 -9.12
N GLU A 109 7.71 13.96 -9.01
CA GLU A 109 7.41 15.17 -8.23
C GLU A 109 7.86 15.02 -6.77
N TYR A 110 7.55 13.87 -6.15
CA TYR A 110 7.85 13.61 -4.75
C TYR A 110 9.15 12.85 -4.52
N ARG A 111 9.84 12.41 -5.59
CA ARG A 111 11.05 11.58 -5.54
C ARG A 111 10.84 10.33 -4.68
N LEU A 112 9.75 9.61 -4.95
CA LEU A 112 9.28 8.54 -4.08
C LEU A 112 10.30 7.41 -3.95
N GLU A 113 11.12 7.18 -4.98
CA GLU A 113 12.21 6.20 -4.98
C GLU A 113 13.34 6.54 -4.01
N GLN A 114 13.43 7.79 -3.54
CA GLN A 114 14.39 8.24 -2.54
C GLN A 114 13.80 8.24 -1.11
N ARG A 115 12.47 8.12 -0.99
CA ARG A 115 11.74 8.23 0.28
C ARG A 115 11.29 6.87 0.81
N ALA A 116 10.76 6.03 -0.08
CA ALA A 116 10.30 4.69 0.23
C ALA A 116 11.31 3.65 -0.26
N GLY A 117 11.31 2.46 0.35
CA GLY A 117 12.12 1.34 -0.11
C GLY A 117 11.66 0.81 -1.47
N GLU A 118 10.36 0.82 -1.72
CA GLU A 118 9.77 0.40 -2.99
C GLU A 118 8.58 1.28 -3.39
N VAL A 119 8.46 1.52 -4.69
CA VAL A 119 7.25 2.07 -5.31
C VAL A 119 6.60 0.97 -6.14
N LEU A 120 5.35 0.65 -5.83
CA LEU A 120 4.61 -0.47 -6.39
C LEU A 120 3.57 0.02 -7.38
N PHE A 121 3.62 -0.48 -8.61
CA PHE A 121 2.59 -0.25 -9.62
C PHE A 121 1.79 -1.52 -9.82
N SER A 122 0.49 -1.45 -9.54
CA SER A 122 -0.43 -2.59 -9.58
C SER A 122 -1.57 -2.32 -10.55
N PRO A 123 -1.90 -3.22 -11.49
CA PRO A 123 -3.00 -3.00 -12.40
C PRO A 123 -4.33 -3.19 -11.65
N SER A 124 -5.27 -2.27 -11.85
CA SER A 124 -6.63 -2.45 -11.34
C SER A 124 -7.30 -3.64 -12.05
N HIS A 125 -7.85 -4.55 -11.26
CA HIS A 125 -8.48 -5.77 -11.75
C HIS A 125 -9.66 -5.46 -12.68
N GLY A 126 -9.66 -6.07 -13.87
CA GLY A 126 -10.69 -5.88 -14.88
C GLY A 126 -10.65 -4.56 -15.65
N GLN A 127 -9.78 -3.62 -15.26
CA GLN A 127 -9.66 -2.31 -15.93
C GLN A 127 -8.38 -2.19 -16.75
N VAL A 128 -7.24 -2.68 -16.23
CA VAL A 128 -5.96 -2.67 -16.93
C VAL A 128 -5.46 -4.09 -17.08
N VAL A 129 -5.10 -4.49 -18.31
CA VAL A 129 -4.50 -5.80 -18.54
C VAL A 129 -3.10 -5.81 -17.92
N PRO A 130 -2.76 -6.79 -17.06
CA PRO A 130 -1.46 -6.83 -16.39
C PRO A 130 -0.24 -6.70 -17.31
N ARG A 131 -0.34 -7.31 -18.50
CA ARG A 131 0.69 -7.24 -19.54
C ARG A 131 0.92 -5.81 -20.03
N GLU A 132 -0.15 -5.03 -20.24
CA GLU A 132 -0.04 -3.66 -20.75
C GLU A 132 0.70 -2.77 -19.75
N LEU A 133 0.34 -2.85 -18.45
CA LEU A 133 1.05 -2.10 -17.43
C LEU A 133 2.54 -2.51 -17.34
N ALA A 134 2.85 -3.80 -17.44
CA ALA A 134 4.23 -4.25 -17.46
C ALA A 134 5.01 -3.71 -18.67
N GLU A 135 4.39 -3.70 -19.87
CA GLU A 135 4.99 -3.13 -21.08
C GLU A 135 5.22 -1.62 -20.95
N TRP A 136 4.31 -0.87 -20.33
CA TRP A 136 4.50 0.56 -20.07
C TRP A 136 5.69 0.81 -19.13
N ILE A 137 5.76 0.09 -18.00
CA ILE A 137 6.86 0.21 -17.03
C ILE A 137 8.22 -0.09 -17.69
N VAL A 138 8.29 -1.13 -18.51
CA VAL A 138 9.52 -1.51 -19.23
C VAL A 138 9.90 -0.47 -20.27
N ALA A 139 8.93 0.04 -21.03
CA ALA A 139 9.18 1.05 -22.07
C ALA A 139 9.77 2.34 -21.48
N ASP A 140 9.27 2.76 -20.32
CA ASP A 140 9.74 3.98 -19.64
C ASP A 140 10.93 3.75 -18.70
N ASN A 141 11.34 2.49 -18.50
CA ASN A 141 12.46 2.08 -17.63
C ASN A 141 12.39 2.69 -16.23
N LEU A 142 11.20 2.61 -15.60
CA LEU A 142 10.94 3.24 -14.31
C LEU A 142 11.54 2.45 -13.13
N PRO A 143 12.00 3.12 -12.06
CA PRO A 143 12.49 2.49 -10.84
C PRO A 143 11.33 2.03 -9.94
N VAL A 144 10.37 1.28 -10.49
CA VAL A 144 9.19 0.78 -9.80
C VAL A 144 9.12 -0.74 -9.85
N ARG A 145 8.39 -1.33 -8.92
CA ARG A 145 8.09 -2.76 -8.92
C ARG A 145 6.66 -2.99 -9.39
N PHE A 146 6.53 -3.83 -10.40
CA PHE A 146 5.23 -4.35 -10.80
C PHE A 146 4.69 -5.33 -9.75
N GLN A 147 3.43 -5.16 -9.33
CA GLN A 147 2.78 -6.04 -8.36
C GLN A 147 1.37 -6.45 -8.83
N LEU A 148 1.07 -7.75 -8.78
CA LEU A 148 -0.30 -8.23 -9.02
C LEU A 148 -1.12 -8.22 -7.74
N GLN A 149 -2.40 -7.85 -7.85
CA GLN A 149 -3.39 -8.07 -6.79
C GLN A 149 -3.80 -9.55 -6.76
N LEU A 150 -2.91 -10.42 -6.27
CA LEU A 150 -3.09 -11.88 -6.30
C LEU A 150 -4.41 -12.34 -5.70
N HIS A 151 -4.91 -11.66 -4.65
CA HIS A 151 -6.17 -12.04 -4.02
C HIS A 151 -7.37 -11.94 -4.99
N LYS A 152 -7.37 -10.94 -5.88
CA LYS A 152 -8.41 -10.79 -6.90
C LYS A 152 -8.32 -11.85 -8.00
N ILE A 153 -7.12 -12.36 -8.27
CA ILE A 153 -6.90 -13.41 -9.27
C ILE A 153 -7.30 -14.78 -8.70
N LEU A 154 -6.92 -15.06 -7.45
CA LEU A 154 -7.08 -16.37 -6.83
C LEU A 154 -8.46 -16.59 -6.22
N TRP A 155 -9.04 -15.56 -5.61
CA TRP A 155 -10.34 -15.64 -4.92
C TRP A 155 -11.42 -14.75 -5.55
N ASN A 156 -11.18 -14.19 -6.74
CA ASN A 156 -12.17 -13.38 -7.45
C ASN A 156 -12.79 -12.25 -6.59
N ASP A 157 -11.95 -11.62 -5.75
CA ASP A 157 -12.32 -10.54 -4.82
C ASP A 157 -13.29 -10.97 -3.69
N GLU A 158 -13.35 -12.26 -3.35
CA GLU A 158 -14.13 -12.76 -2.21
C GLU A 158 -13.54 -12.32 -0.85
N PRO A 159 -14.35 -11.74 0.07
CA PRO A 159 -13.87 -11.32 1.39
C PRO A 159 -13.52 -12.49 2.33
N GLY A 160 -12.36 -12.43 2.98
CA GLY A 160 -12.05 -13.20 4.20
C GLY A 160 -11.36 -14.55 4.03
N HIS A 161 -10.64 -14.77 2.91
CA HIS A 161 -9.89 -15.98 2.61
C HIS A 161 -8.38 -15.85 2.80
#